data_AF-A0A452XVC9-F1
#
_entry.id   AF-A0A452XVC9-F1
#
_cell.length_a   1.000
_cell.length_b   1.000
_cell.length_c   1.000
_cell.angle_alpha   90.00
_cell.angle_beta   90.00
_cell.angle_gamma   90.00
#
_symmetry.space_group_name_H-M   'P 1'
#
loop_
_entity.id
_entity.type
_entity.pdbx_description
1 polymer ?
#
loop_
_entity_poly.entity_id
_entity_poly.type
_entity_poly.pdbx_seq_one_letter_code
_entity_poly.pdbx_strand_id
1 'polypeptide(L)'
;TPLQAGIKYPTRRHTKRRPSRFPPPPRLAAMPLLLSPLTARCLHRSPHLPAPVAHRPSRPRPFGGEARGGGRGRVAVVSERQAAAVETSPGGEGSDGERYDAIVVGSGIGGLVAATQLAAKGARVLVLEKYIIPGGSSGYYRRDGFTFDVGSSVMFGFSDKGNLNLITQALEAVGCKMEVIPDPSTVHFHLPGALSVLVHREYNDFIEELVSKFPHEKEGILKFYGTCWKIFNSLNSLELKSLEEPLYLFGQFFKKPLECLTLAYYLPQNAGDIARKFIKDQQLLSFIDAECFIVSTVNALKTPMINASMVLCDRHFGGINYPVGGVGGIAVSLANGLVEKGSAIRYKANVTNVILENGKAVSSSY
;
A
#
# COMPACT_ATOMS: atom_id res chain seq x y z
N THR A 1 -55.00 -20.69 -18.01
CA THR A 1 -54.20 -21.03 -19.21
C THR A 1 -53.66 -19.74 -19.81
N PRO A 2 -52.47 -19.72 -20.42
CA PRO A 2 -51.27 -20.56 -20.21
C PRO A 2 -50.33 -19.83 -19.20
N LEU A 3 -48.99 -19.91 -19.12
CA LEU A 3 -47.96 -20.90 -19.53
C LEU A 3 -46.88 -20.93 -18.42
N GLN A 4 -45.88 -21.82 -18.51
CA GLN A 4 -44.62 -21.77 -17.75
C GLN A 4 -43.44 -21.33 -18.64
N ALA A 5 -42.43 -20.67 -18.05
CA ALA A 5 -41.05 -20.70 -18.53
C ALA A 5 -40.10 -20.47 -17.33
N GLY A 6 -39.61 -21.56 -16.71
CA GLY A 6 -38.70 -21.49 -15.56
C GLY A 6 -37.24 -21.62 -15.96
N ILE A 7 -36.41 -20.64 -15.57
CA ILE A 7 -34.95 -20.74 -15.71
C ILE A 7 -34.38 -21.41 -14.44
N LYS A 8 -33.85 -22.63 -14.58
CA LYS A 8 -33.15 -23.35 -13.51
C LYS A 8 -31.68 -22.92 -13.46
N TYR A 9 -31.25 -22.33 -12.35
CA TYR A 9 -29.82 -22.24 -12.03
C TYR A 9 -29.29 -23.61 -11.58
N PRO A 10 -28.12 -24.08 -12.06
CA PRO A 10 -27.56 -25.36 -11.66
C PRO A 10 -26.97 -25.30 -10.25
N THR A 11 -27.63 -25.96 -9.30
CA THR A 11 -27.06 -26.23 -7.97
C THR A 11 -25.85 -27.16 -8.09
N ARG A 12 -24.63 -26.61 -7.92
CA ARG A 12 -23.41 -27.41 -7.84
C ARG A 12 -23.47 -28.32 -6.61
N ARG A 13 -23.53 -29.63 -6.82
CA ARG A 13 -23.36 -30.63 -5.75
C ARG A 13 -21.96 -30.47 -5.13
N HIS A 14 -21.89 -30.28 -3.83
CA HIS A 14 -20.63 -30.36 -3.08
C HIS A 14 -20.12 -31.81 -3.05
N THR A 15 -19.34 -32.19 -4.06
CA THR A 15 -18.43 -33.33 -3.93
C THR A 15 -17.22 -32.90 -3.10
N LYS A 16 -17.00 -33.56 -1.96
CA LYS A 16 -15.78 -33.38 -1.14
C LYS A 16 -14.56 -33.84 -1.94
N ARG A 17 -13.97 -32.97 -2.77
CA ARG A 17 -12.61 -33.16 -3.26
C ARG A 17 -11.66 -33.03 -2.07
N ARG A 18 -10.79 -34.02 -1.88
CA ARG A 18 -9.65 -33.89 -0.96
C ARG A 18 -8.77 -32.75 -1.48
N PRO A 19 -8.33 -31.80 -0.64
CA PRO A 19 -7.41 -30.77 -1.08
C PRO A 19 -6.09 -31.42 -1.50
N SER A 20 -5.61 -31.07 -2.70
CA SER A 20 -4.22 -31.28 -3.09
C SER A 20 -3.34 -30.42 -2.19
N ARG A 21 -2.82 -31.03 -1.11
CA ARG A 21 -1.84 -30.37 -0.24
C ARG A 21 -0.54 -30.19 -1.02
N PHE A 22 -0.40 -29.04 -1.68
CA PHE A 22 0.93 -28.49 -1.94
C PHE A 22 1.67 -28.32 -0.60
N PRO A 23 2.98 -28.58 -0.55
CA PRO A 23 3.73 -28.44 0.68
C PRO A 23 3.72 -26.98 1.16
N PRO A 24 3.71 -26.72 2.48
CA PRO A 24 3.97 -25.39 3.01
C PRO A 24 5.35 -24.89 2.53
N PRO A 25 5.61 -23.57 2.51
CA PRO A 25 6.87 -23.02 2.02
C PRO A 25 8.07 -23.68 2.73
N PRO A 26 9.13 -24.07 1.97
CA PRO A 26 10.20 -24.90 2.51
C PRO A 26 10.99 -24.16 3.60
N ARG A 27 11.16 -24.82 4.75
CA ARG A 27 12.17 -24.42 5.74
C ARG A 27 13.55 -24.72 5.14
N LEU A 28 14.42 -23.72 5.04
CA LEU A 28 15.74 -23.89 4.43
C LEU A 28 16.64 -24.80 5.28
N ALA A 29 17.18 -25.84 4.63
CA ALA A 29 18.46 -26.43 5.02
C ALA A 29 19.58 -25.69 4.28
N ALA A 30 20.71 -25.44 4.96
CA ALA A 30 21.81 -24.67 4.39
C ALA A 30 22.67 -25.51 3.42
N MET A 31 23.06 -24.92 2.29
CA MET A 31 24.17 -25.39 1.46
C MET A 31 25.19 -24.24 1.26
N PRO A 32 26.49 -24.53 1.09
CA PRO A 32 27.53 -23.51 1.05
C PRO A 32 27.61 -22.83 -0.32
N LEU A 33 27.82 -21.50 -0.34
CA LEU A 33 28.12 -20.74 -1.54
C LEU A 33 29.61 -20.38 -1.58
N LEU A 34 30.29 -20.82 -2.63
CA LEU A 34 31.62 -20.32 -3.01
C LEU A 34 31.45 -19.04 -3.84
N LEU A 35 32.07 -17.94 -3.41
CA LEU A 35 32.15 -16.70 -4.18
C LEU A 35 33.46 -16.62 -4.97
N SER A 36 33.40 -16.08 -6.19
CA SER A 36 34.53 -15.45 -6.88
C SER A 36 34.10 -14.06 -7.38
N PRO A 37 35.02 -13.06 -7.39
CA PRO A 37 34.73 -11.71 -7.89
C PRO A 37 35.23 -11.52 -9.35
N LEU A 38 34.67 -10.54 -10.09
CA LEU A 38 35.40 -9.61 -10.97
C LEU A 38 34.48 -8.58 -11.69
N THR A 39 34.72 -7.30 -11.38
CA THR A 39 34.76 -6.08 -12.25
C THR A 39 33.82 -5.89 -13.47
N ALA A 40 32.88 -4.95 -13.30
CA ALA A 40 32.87 -3.57 -13.88
C ALA A 40 32.94 -3.27 -15.40
N ARG A 41 32.07 -2.30 -15.77
CA ARG A 41 32.06 -1.36 -16.93
C ARG A 41 31.70 -1.86 -18.33
N CYS A 42 30.60 -1.32 -18.87
CA CYS A 42 30.63 -0.61 -20.15
C CYS A 42 29.54 0.47 -20.25
N LEU A 43 29.86 1.59 -20.92
CA LEU A 43 28.98 2.74 -21.16
C LEU A 43 28.53 2.71 -22.63
N HIS A 44 27.25 2.89 -22.93
CA HIS A 44 26.80 3.21 -24.29
C HIS A 44 25.70 4.28 -24.32
N ARG A 45 25.80 5.13 -25.35
CA ARG A 45 24.92 6.29 -25.61
C ARG A 45 23.60 5.80 -26.23
N SER A 46 22.49 6.41 -25.83
CA SER A 46 21.20 6.29 -26.55
C SER A 46 21.04 7.45 -27.53
N PRO A 47 20.55 7.23 -28.77
CA PRO A 47 20.12 8.30 -29.66
C PRO A 47 18.74 8.84 -29.26
N HIS A 48 18.47 10.10 -29.62
CA HIS A 48 17.21 10.78 -29.31
C HIS A 48 16.02 10.24 -30.12
N LEU A 49 14.86 10.10 -29.47
CA LEU A 49 13.55 9.93 -30.11
C LEU A 49 12.76 11.25 -30.02
N PRO A 50 11.99 11.64 -31.06
CA PRO A 50 11.18 12.85 -31.04
C PRO A 50 9.92 12.70 -30.18
N ALA A 51 9.44 13.82 -29.63
CA ALA A 51 8.28 13.85 -28.74
C ALA A 51 6.94 13.61 -29.49
N PRO A 52 5.96 12.93 -28.88
CA PRO A 52 4.64 12.73 -29.48
C PRO A 52 3.78 14.01 -29.43
N VAL A 53 3.00 14.23 -30.49
CA VAL A 53 2.09 15.37 -30.66
C VAL A 53 0.85 15.20 -29.77
N ALA A 54 0.49 16.26 -29.03
CA ALA A 54 -0.65 16.24 -28.12
C ALA A 54 -2.00 16.46 -28.85
N HIS A 55 -2.86 15.45 -28.84
CA HIS A 55 -4.28 15.61 -29.21
C HIS A 55 -5.08 16.19 -28.04
N ARG A 56 -5.82 17.29 -28.28
CA ARG A 56 -6.78 17.84 -27.31
C ARG A 56 -8.00 16.92 -27.18
N PRO A 57 -8.43 16.55 -25.95
CA PRO A 57 -9.70 15.88 -25.75
C PRO A 57 -10.87 16.86 -25.90
N SER A 58 -11.93 16.42 -26.59
CA SER A 58 -13.19 17.14 -26.71
C SER A 58 -14.05 17.00 -25.45
N ARG A 59 -14.78 18.06 -25.07
CA ARG A 59 -15.68 18.04 -23.90
C ARG A 59 -16.91 17.14 -24.16
N PRO A 60 -17.27 16.22 -23.24
CA PRO A 60 -18.58 15.58 -23.27
C PRO A 60 -19.68 16.57 -22.84
N ARG A 61 -20.88 16.42 -23.41
CA ARG A 61 -22.09 17.18 -23.02
C ARG A 61 -22.74 16.54 -21.78
N PRO A 62 -23.38 17.30 -20.89
CA PRO A 62 -24.07 16.74 -19.73
C PRO A 62 -25.36 16.02 -20.16
N PHE A 63 -25.54 14.78 -19.68
CA PHE A 63 -26.84 14.11 -19.68
C PHE A 63 -27.63 14.56 -18.44
N GLY A 64 -28.81 15.15 -18.66
CA GLY A 64 -29.78 15.40 -17.60
C GLY A 64 -30.65 14.16 -17.36
N GLY A 65 -30.85 13.81 -16.09
CA GLY A 65 -31.76 12.74 -15.67
C GLY A 65 -32.15 12.93 -14.21
N GLU A 66 -33.44 13.19 -13.95
CA GLU A 66 -33.98 13.31 -12.60
C GLU A 66 -34.02 11.93 -11.91
N ALA A 67 -33.58 11.87 -10.65
CA ALA A 67 -33.74 10.68 -9.82
C ALA A 67 -34.79 10.92 -8.72
N ARG A 68 -35.98 10.31 -8.88
CA ARG A 68 -36.97 10.20 -7.79
C ARG A 68 -36.51 9.14 -6.79
N GLY A 69 -36.62 9.42 -5.50
CA GLY A 69 -36.05 8.58 -4.44
C GLY A 69 -36.95 7.45 -3.92
N GLY A 70 -36.37 6.59 -3.08
CA GLY A 70 -37.06 5.58 -2.28
C GLY A 70 -36.14 4.45 -1.81
N GLY A 71 -36.09 4.18 -0.49
CA GLY A 71 -35.41 3.00 0.08
C GLY A 71 -34.33 3.29 1.13
N ARG A 72 -34.72 3.57 2.38
CA ARG A 72 -33.78 3.69 3.52
C ARG A 72 -33.37 2.31 4.05
N GLY A 73 -32.23 1.79 3.59
CA GLY A 73 -31.46 0.80 4.34
C GLY A 73 -30.49 1.51 5.31
N ARG A 74 -30.57 1.25 6.61
CA ARG A 74 -29.64 1.82 7.60
C ARG A 74 -28.29 1.10 7.55
N VAL A 75 -27.39 1.56 6.68
CA VAL A 75 -25.94 1.44 6.92
C VAL A 75 -25.55 2.55 7.89
N ALA A 76 -24.65 2.28 8.84
CA ALA A 76 -24.18 3.26 9.81
C ALA A 76 -23.30 4.31 9.11
N VAL A 77 -23.92 5.40 8.65
CA VAL A 77 -23.20 6.56 8.12
C VAL A 77 -22.49 7.24 9.29
N VAL A 78 -21.16 7.22 9.28
CA VAL A 78 -20.31 8.06 10.14
C VAL A 78 -20.68 9.52 9.83
N SER A 79 -21.49 10.13 10.71
CA SER A 79 -22.11 11.41 10.41
C SER A 79 -21.06 12.52 10.31
N GLU A 80 -21.35 13.53 9.49
CA GLU A 80 -20.46 14.68 9.21
C GLU A 80 -19.94 15.37 10.48
N ARG A 81 -20.66 15.24 11.60
CA ARG A 81 -20.23 15.74 12.92
C ARG A 81 -18.86 15.22 13.35
N GLN A 82 -18.43 13.99 13.01
CA GLN A 82 -17.11 13.49 13.44
C GLN A 82 -15.93 13.96 12.58
N ALA A 83 -16.18 14.44 11.35
CA ALA A 83 -15.14 15.08 10.53
C ALA A 83 -15.09 16.60 10.73
N ALA A 84 -16.19 17.21 11.19
CA ALA A 84 -16.30 18.65 11.45
C ALA A 84 -16.11 19.06 12.92
N ALA A 85 -16.15 18.12 13.88
CA ALA A 85 -15.97 18.40 15.31
C ALA A 85 -14.54 18.14 15.84
N VAL A 86 -13.54 18.08 14.97
CA VAL A 86 -12.16 18.38 15.40
C VAL A 86 -12.12 19.89 15.60
N GLU A 87 -12.19 20.33 16.86
CA GLU A 87 -12.52 21.71 17.22
C GLU A 87 -11.66 22.73 16.47
N THR A 88 -12.31 23.55 15.65
CA THR A 88 -11.77 24.85 15.27
C THR A 88 -11.75 25.72 16.51
N SER A 89 -10.61 25.76 17.20
CA SER A 89 -10.32 26.86 18.13
C SER A 89 -10.60 28.19 17.40
N PRO A 90 -11.31 29.16 18.03
CA PRO A 90 -11.62 30.42 17.37
C PRO A 90 -10.35 31.10 16.87
N GLY A 91 -10.45 31.85 15.78
CA GLY A 91 -9.36 32.69 15.29
C GLY A 91 -9.08 33.81 16.30
N GLY A 92 -8.23 33.52 17.28
CA GLY A 92 -7.64 34.50 18.18
C GLY A 92 -6.44 35.14 17.49
N GLU A 93 -6.36 36.47 17.58
CA GLU A 93 -5.09 37.18 17.42
C GLU A 93 -4.08 36.58 18.40
N GLY A 94 -2.84 36.35 17.95
CA GLY A 94 -1.88 35.52 18.68
C GLY A 94 -1.46 36.10 20.03
N SER A 95 -2.15 35.70 21.10
CA SER A 95 -1.79 35.99 22.49
C SER A 95 -1.25 34.74 23.18
N ASP A 96 -0.05 34.87 23.77
CA ASP A 96 0.60 33.89 24.65
C ASP A 96 0.85 32.47 24.11
N GLY A 97 1.72 32.39 23.10
CA GLY A 97 2.91 31.53 23.18
C GLY A 97 2.71 30.04 23.52
N GLU A 98 1.70 29.36 22.95
CA GLU A 98 1.55 27.91 23.07
C GLU A 98 2.82 27.19 22.59
N ARG A 99 3.61 26.68 23.55
CA ARG A 99 4.87 25.99 23.27
C ARG A 99 4.62 24.52 22.95
N TYR A 100 4.82 24.16 21.69
CA TYR A 100 4.84 22.77 21.21
C TYR A 100 6.27 22.23 21.20
N ASP A 101 6.41 20.92 21.38
CA ASP A 101 7.69 20.21 21.34
C ASP A 101 8.11 19.89 19.89
N ALA A 102 7.14 19.81 18.98
CA ALA A 102 7.35 19.68 17.54
C ALA A 102 6.24 20.36 16.72
N ILE A 103 6.59 20.88 15.55
CA ILE A 103 5.65 21.33 14.52
C ILE A 103 5.80 20.43 13.30
N VAL A 104 4.68 19.94 12.76
CA VAL A 104 4.64 19.14 11.53
C VAL A 104 3.83 19.88 10.48
N VAL A 105 4.44 20.11 9.31
CA VAL A 105 3.80 20.82 8.20
C VAL A 105 3.19 19.82 7.22
N GLY A 106 1.87 19.87 7.07
CA GLY A 106 1.07 18.97 6.24
C GLY A 106 0.54 17.75 7.00
N SER A 107 -0.75 17.46 6.82
CA SER A 107 -1.48 16.33 7.42
C SER A 107 -1.69 15.17 6.43
N GLY A 108 -0.76 15.00 5.48
CA GLY A 108 -0.64 13.75 4.73
C GLY A 108 -0.29 12.57 5.65
N ILE A 109 -0.51 11.33 5.21
CA ILE A 109 -0.29 10.13 6.02
C ILE A 109 1.10 10.12 6.69
N GLY A 110 2.17 10.46 5.97
CA GLY A 110 3.52 10.53 6.56
C GLY A 110 3.67 11.57 7.67
N GLY A 111 3.07 12.76 7.51
CA GLY A 111 3.08 13.81 8.53
C GLY A 111 2.24 13.45 9.75
N LEU A 112 1.05 12.88 9.54
CA LEU A 112 0.20 12.37 10.62
C LEU A 112 0.88 11.23 11.38
N VAL A 113 1.49 10.25 10.71
CA VAL A 113 2.22 9.16 11.37
C VAL A 113 3.42 9.70 12.17
N ALA A 114 4.16 10.67 11.64
CA ALA A 114 5.24 11.31 12.39
C ALA A 114 4.71 12.03 13.65
N ALA A 115 3.63 12.79 13.52
CA ALA A 115 3.00 13.50 14.63
C ALA A 115 2.43 12.54 15.69
N THR A 116 1.71 11.49 15.29
CA THR A 116 1.13 10.51 16.22
C THR A 116 2.19 9.69 16.93
N GLN A 117 3.30 9.33 16.27
CA GLN A 117 4.42 8.61 16.90
C GLN A 117 5.21 9.48 17.89
N LEU A 118 5.25 10.80 17.69
CA LEU A 118 5.80 11.74 18.67
C LEU A 118 4.84 11.93 19.86
N ALA A 119 3.54 12.12 19.60
CA ALA A 119 2.52 12.29 20.63
C ALA A 119 2.33 11.02 21.49
N ALA A 120 2.44 9.82 20.90
CA ALA A 120 2.46 8.55 21.61
C ALA A 120 3.64 8.41 22.59
N LYS A 121 4.72 9.19 22.39
CA LYS A 121 5.89 9.29 23.28
C LYS A 121 5.81 10.48 24.25
N GLY A 122 4.68 11.18 24.30
CA GLY A 122 4.40 12.28 25.23
C GLY A 122 4.79 13.68 24.75
N ALA A 123 5.22 13.85 23.50
CA ALA A 123 5.48 15.17 22.93
C ALA A 123 4.17 15.90 22.58
N ARG A 124 4.08 17.20 22.84
CA ARG A 124 2.98 18.05 22.35
C ARG A 124 3.30 18.51 20.94
N VAL A 125 2.54 18.03 19.96
CA VAL A 125 2.77 18.29 18.53
C VAL A 125 1.71 19.25 17.98
N LEU A 126 2.12 20.17 17.12
CA LEU A 126 1.22 20.99 16.30
C LEU A 126 1.32 20.57 14.83
N VAL A 127 0.22 20.08 14.25
CA VAL A 127 0.11 19.82 12.82
C VAL A 127 -0.52 21.02 12.12
N LEU A 128 0.14 21.55 11.10
CA LEU A 128 -0.34 22.68 10.30
C LEU A 128 -0.75 22.19 8.90
N GLU A 129 -2.05 22.22 8.61
CA GLU A 129 -2.62 21.78 7.34
C GLU A 129 -3.20 22.98 6.56
N LYS A 130 -2.75 23.14 5.31
CA LYS A 130 -3.23 24.18 4.39
C LYS A 130 -4.70 24.00 4.01
N TYR A 131 -5.15 22.76 3.86
CA TYR A 131 -6.50 22.44 3.43
C TYR A 131 -7.49 22.33 4.61
N ILE A 132 -8.74 21.95 4.31
CA ILE A 132 -9.85 21.88 5.27
C ILE A 132 -10.10 20.48 5.85
N ILE A 133 -9.39 19.47 5.35
CA ILE A 133 -9.47 18.06 5.78
C ILE A 133 -8.08 17.43 5.75
N PRO A 134 -7.82 16.37 6.54
CA PRO A 134 -6.55 15.68 6.54
C PRO A 134 -6.43 14.65 5.39
N GLY A 135 -5.21 14.16 5.17
CA GLY A 135 -4.91 13.01 4.31
C GLY A 135 -3.98 13.29 3.12
N GLY A 136 -3.84 14.55 2.69
CA GLY A 136 -3.00 14.93 1.55
C GLY A 136 -3.38 14.14 0.28
N SER A 137 -2.41 13.44 -0.31
CA SER A 137 -2.64 12.57 -1.49
C SER A 137 -3.59 11.39 -1.20
N SER A 138 -3.79 11.00 0.07
CA SER A 138 -4.79 10.01 0.50
C SER A 138 -6.12 10.65 0.91
N GLY A 139 -6.39 11.86 0.45
CA GLY A 139 -7.65 12.56 0.67
C GLY A 139 -8.81 11.98 -0.16
N TYR A 140 -10.00 12.49 0.14
CA TYR A 140 -11.26 12.10 -0.48
C TYR A 140 -12.11 13.35 -0.79
N TYR A 141 -13.11 13.19 -1.66
CA TYR A 141 -14.19 14.17 -1.79
C TYR A 141 -15.55 13.48 -1.82
N ARG A 142 -16.61 14.25 -1.56
CA ARG A 142 -18.00 13.79 -1.70
C ARG A 142 -18.70 14.56 -2.79
N ARG A 143 -19.50 13.86 -3.57
CA ARG A 143 -20.29 14.44 -4.65
C ARG A 143 -21.52 13.58 -4.91
N ASP A 144 -22.68 14.21 -5.03
CA ASP A 144 -23.94 13.57 -5.45
C ASP A 144 -24.32 12.31 -4.62
N GLY A 145 -23.95 12.31 -3.33
CA GLY A 145 -24.17 11.19 -2.39
C GLY A 145 -23.05 10.14 -2.34
N PHE A 146 -22.09 10.19 -3.25
CA PHE A 146 -20.95 9.28 -3.33
C PHE A 146 -19.72 9.87 -2.62
N THR A 147 -18.84 8.98 -2.13
CA THR A 147 -17.49 9.32 -1.63
C THR A 147 -16.46 8.75 -2.60
N PHE A 148 -15.47 9.56 -2.97
CA PHE A 148 -14.42 9.22 -3.92
C PHE A 148 -13.05 9.44 -3.25
N ASP A 149 -12.27 8.38 -3.09
CA ASP A 149 -10.85 8.47 -2.73
C ASP A 149 -10.04 8.97 -3.93
N VAL A 150 -9.05 9.84 -3.69
CA VAL A 150 -8.39 10.59 -4.77
C VAL A 150 -7.07 9.98 -5.25
N GLY A 151 -6.28 9.37 -4.37
CA GLY A 151 -4.92 8.92 -4.70
C GLY A 151 -4.63 7.45 -4.50
N SER A 152 -4.95 6.88 -3.33
CA SER A 152 -4.57 5.50 -3.00
C SER A 152 -5.78 4.57 -3.10
N SER A 153 -5.66 3.48 -3.86
CA SER A 153 -6.74 2.55 -4.20
C SER A 153 -6.48 1.11 -3.77
N VAL A 154 -5.28 0.80 -3.28
CA VAL A 154 -4.86 -0.54 -2.86
C VAL A 154 -4.21 -0.44 -1.48
N MET A 155 -4.83 -1.08 -0.48
CA MET A 155 -4.49 -0.90 0.94
C MET A 155 -3.81 -2.13 1.53
N PHE A 156 -2.50 -2.00 1.74
CA PHE A 156 -1.67 -2.93 2.53
C PHE A 156 -1.60 -2.48 4.00
N GLY A 157 -0.98 -3.29 4.85
CA GLY A 157 -0.59 -2.84 6.19
C GLY A 157 -1.69 -2.82 7.25
N PHE A 158 -2.86 -3.40 6.97
CA PHE A 158 -3.97 -3.59 7.93
C PHE A 158 -3.97 -4.99 8.62
N SER A 159 -2.93 -5.79 8.40
CA SER A 159 -2.86 -7.16 8.92
C SER A 159 -2.77 -7.22 10.45
N ASP A 160 -3.22 -8.34 11.02
CA ASP A 160 -2.96 -8.78 12.39
C ASP A 160 -1.62 -9.55 12.53
N LYS A 161 -0.90 -9.78 11.42
CA LYS A 161 0.29 -10.63 11.34
C LYS A 161 1.50 -9.87 10.81
N GLY A 162 2.67 -10.30 11.27
CA GLY A 162 3.96 -9.82 10.78
C GLY A 162 4.29 -8.39 11.22
N ASN A 163 5.40 -7.87 10.69
CA ASN A 163 5.92 -6.54 11.04
C ASN A 163 5.54 -5.47 10.01
N LEU A 164 4.90 -5.86 8.90
CA LEU A 164 4.52 -4.97 7.79
C LEU A 164 3.10 -4.38 7.93
N ASN A 165 2.41 -4.62 9.06
CA ASN A 165 1.11 -4.04 9.37
C ASN A 165 1.20 -2.56 9.84
N LEU A 166 1.90 -1.74 9.05
CA LEU A 166 2.29 -0.38 9.43
C LEU A 166 1.10 0.57 9.66
N ILE A 167 -0.03 0.37 8.98
CA ILE A 167 -1.23 1.19 9.19
C ILE A 167 -1.91 0.80 10.51
N THR A 168 -2.02 -0.50 10.81
CA THR A 168 -2.48 -0.99 12.12
C THR A 168 -1.62 -0.41 13.25
N GLN A 169 -0.30 -0.56 13.16
CA GLN A 169 0.65 -0.04 14.17
C GLN A 169 0.52 1.48 14.37
N ALA A 170 0.35 2.25 13.28
CA ALA A 170 0.21 3.70 13.34
C ALA A 170 -1.10 4.15 14.04
N LEU A 171 -2.19 3.43 13.82
CA LEU A 171 -3.48 3.68 14.49
C LEU A 171 -3.41 3.29 15.97
N GLU A 172 -2.85 2.11 16.27
CA GLU A 172 -2.74 1.60 17.64
C GLU A 172 -1.86 2.49 18.54
N ALA A 173 -0.83 3.14 18.00
CA ALA A 173 0.01 4.09 18.73
C ALA A 173 -0.79 5.26 19.35
N VAL A 174 -1.93 5.62 18.75
CA VAL A 174 -2.88 6.61 19.28
C VAL A 174 -4.20 6.01 19.77
N GLY A 175 -4.22 4.71 20.07
CA GLY A 175 -5.39 4.01 20.61
C GLY A 175 -6.54 3.81 19.61
N CYS A 176 -6.35 4.21 18.35
CA CYS A 176 -7.34 4.06 17.29
C CYS A 176 -7.33 2.65 16.70
N LYS A 177 -8.50 2.22 16.21
CA LYS A 177 -8.66 1.03 15.37
C LYS A 177 -9.56 1.35 14.19
N MET A 178 -9.34 0.67 13.07
CA MET A 178 -10.12 0.84 11.84
C MET A 178 -10.80 -0.48 11.49
N GLU A 179 -12.09 -0.44 11.18
CA GLU A 179 -12.78 -1.57 10.57
C GLU A 179 -12.40 -1.65 9.09
N VAL A 180 -12.05 -2.83 8.61
CA VAL A 180 -11.63 -3.05 7.22
C VAL A 180 -12.36 -4.24 6.61
N ILE A 181 -12.73 -4.10 5.34
CA ILE A 181 -13.34 -5.15 4.55
C ILE A 181 -12.22 -5.85 3.77
N PRO A 182 -11.97 -7.16 3.97
CA PRO A 182 -10.96 -7.88 3.22
C PRO A 182 -11.37 -7.99 1.75
N ASP A 183 -10.49 -7.58 0.84
CA ASP A 183 -10.71 -7.78 -0.59
C ASP A 183 -10.53 -9.28 -0.93
N PRO A 184 -11.52 -9.96 -1.55
CA PRO A 184 -11.38 -11.34 -2.01
C PRO A 184 -10.50 -11.48 -3.26
N SER A 185 -10.36 -10.42 -4.05
CA SER A 185 -9.75 -10.38 -5.38
C SER A 185 -8.86 -9.15 -5.53
N THR A 186 -7.64 -9.24 -5.02
CA THR A 186 -6.72 -8.11 -4.84
C THR A 186 -6.51 -7.22 -6.08
N VAL A 187 -6.35 -7.84 -7.27
CA VAL A 187 -6.26 -7.18 -8.57
C VAL A 187 -6.78 -8.13 -9.64
N HIS A 188 -7.50 -7.64 -10.65
CA HIS A 188 -7.84 -8.41 -11.86
C HIS A 188 -7.16 -7.77 -13.07
N PHE A 189 -6.18 -8.47 -13.64
CA PHE A 189 -5.45 -8.02 -14.82
C PHE A 189 -6.18 -8.46 -16.09
N HIS A 190 -6.41 -7.52 -17.01
CA HIS A 190 -6.86 -7.76 -18.37
C HIS A 190 -5.77 -7.30 -19.34
N LEU A 191 -5.10 -8.26 -19.99
CA LEU A 191 -3.93 -8.05 -20.84
C LEU A 191 -4.24 -8.40 -22.31
N PRO A 192 -3.41 -7.92 -23.27
CA PRO A 192 -3.55 -8.29 -24.68
C PRO A 192 -3.55 -9.80 -24.90
N GLY A 193 -4.18 -10.26 -25.99
CA GLY A 193 -4.34 -11.68 -26.29
C GLY A 193 -5.41 -12.40 -25.45
N ALA A 194 -6.35 -11.65 -24.87
CA ALA A 194 -7.41 -12.14 -23.97
C ALA A 194 -6.91 -12.82 -22.68
N LEU A 195 -5.64 -12.59 -22.31
CA LEU A 195 -5.10 -13.02 -21.03
C LEU A 195 -5.77 -12.24 -19.90
N SER A 196 -6.51 -12.95 -19.07
CA SER A 196 -7.20 -12.44 -17.88
C SER A 196 -6.67 -13.19 -16.67
N VAL A 197 -6.06 -12.51 -15.70
CA VAL A 197 -5.50 -13.13 -14.48
C VAL A 197 -6.11 -12.48 -13.24
N LEU A 198 -6.80 -13.29 -12.42
CA LEU A 198 -7.36 -12.85 -11.15
C LEU A 198 -6.36 -13.11 -10.00
N VAL A 199 -5.83 -12.06 -9.37
CA VAL A 199 -4.95 -12.22 -8.21
C VAL A 199 -5.79 -12.44 -6.97
N HIS A 200 -6.08 -13.72 -6.69
CA HIS A 200 -6.81 -14.16 -5.50
C HIS A 200 -6.10 -13.72 -4.20
N ARG A 201 -6.88 -13.43 -3.15
CA ARG A 201 -6.32 -13.21 -1.80
C ARG A 201 -5.51 -14.43 -1.35
N GLU A 202 -6.08 -15.63 -1.47
CA GLU A 202 -5.41 -16.87 -1.11
C GLU A 202 -4.31 -17.23 -2.12
N TYR A 203 -3.07 -17.38 -1.63
CA TYR A 203 -1.90 -17.62 -2.48
C TYR A 203 -2.00 -18.91 -3.32
N ASN A 204 -2.56 -19.99 -2.75
CA ASN A 204 -2.69 -21.26 -3.49
C ASN A 204 -3.65 -21.10 -4.68
N ASP A 205 -4.78 -20.44 -4.48
CA ASP A 205 -5.78 -20.17 -5.53
C ASP A 205 -5.16 -19.30 -6.65
N PHE A 206 -4.33 -18.32 -6.30
CA PHE A 206 -3.58 -17.51 -7.27
C PHE A 206 -2.54 -18.32 -8.05
N ILE A 207 -1.82 -19.24 -7.41
CA ILE A 207 -0.89 -20.13 -8.10
C ILE A 207 -1.64 -21.11 -9.01
N GLU A 208 -2.79 -21.64 -8.59
CA GLU A 208 -3.65 -22.47 -9.45
C GLU A 208 -4.21 -21.68 -10.64
N GLU A 209 -4.62 -20.43 -10.44
CA GLU A 209 -5.06 -19.50 -11.49
C GLU A 209 -3.95 -19.29 -12.56
N LEU A 210 -2.70 -19.04 -12.15
CA LEU A 210 -1.57 -18.89 -13.07
C LEU A 210 -1.21 -20.20 -13.78
N VAL A 211 -1.11 -21.31 -13.03
CA VAL A 211 -0.74 -22.63 -13.58
C VAL A 211 -1.82 -23.17 -14.53
N SER A 212 -3.09 -22.81 -14.34
CA SER A 212 -4.17 -23.17 -15.27
C SER A 212 -4.02 -22.52 -16.66
N LYS A 213 -3.38 -21.34 -16.72
CA LYS A 213 -3.16 -20.56 -17.96
C LYS A 213 -1.81 -20.86 -18.59
N PHE A 214 -0.80 -21.13 -17.77
CA PHE A 214 0.56 -21.45 -18.20
C PHE A 214 1.02 -22.80 -17.62
N PRO A 215 0.39 -23.93 -18.00
CA PRO A 215 0.71 -25.24 -17.44
C PRO A 215 2.15 -25.69 -17.75
N HIS A 216 2.71 -25.25 -18.87
CA HIS A 216 4.12 -25.45 -19.25
C HIS A 216 5.10 -24.68 -18.36
N GLU A 217 4.69 -23.58 -17.73
CA GLU A 217 5.51 -22.75 -16.84
C GLU A 217 5.33 -23.10 -15.35
N LYS A 218 4.63 -24.18 -15.02
CA LYS A 218 4.30 -24.55 -13.63
C LYS A 218 5.50 -24.53 -12.69
N GLU A 219 6.62 -25.12 -13.09
CA GLU A 219 7.84 -25.09 -12.29
C GLU A 219 8.46 -23.68 -12.21
N GLY A 220 8.37 -22.91 -13.30
CA GLY A 220 8.90 -21.55 -13.38
C GLY A 220 8.17 -20.60 -12.43
N ILE A 221 6.82 -20.65 -12.44
CA ILE A 221 5.92 -19.93 -11.53
C ILE A 221 6.28 -20.25 -10.07
N LEU A 222 6.35 -21.55 -9.71
CA LEU A 222 6.64 -21.98 -8.35
C LEU A 222 8.04 -21.54 -7.86
N LYS A 223 9.06 -21.59 -8.73
CA LYS A 223 10.42 -21.13 -8.40
C LYS A 223 10.51 -19.61 -8.27
N PHE A 224 9.81 -18.85 -9.12
CA PHE A 224 9.75 -17.40 -9.04
C PHE A 224 9.04 -16.92 -7.76
N TYR A 225 7.78 -17.29 -7.54
CA TYR A 225 7.04 -16.87 -6.34
C TYR A 225 7.61 -17.48 -5.05
N GLY A 226 8.21 -18.67 -5.10
CA GLY A 226 8.99 -19.21 -3.97
C GLY A 226 10.21 -18.34 -3.62
N THR A 227 10.84 -17.71 -4.62
CA THR A 227 11.91 -16.72 -4.38
C THR A 227 11.35 -15.44 -3.76
N CYS A 228 10.20 -14.94 -4.25
CA CYS A 228 9.50 -13.80 -3.64
C CYS A 228 9.19 -14.08 -2.16
N TRP A 229 8.61 -15.25 -1.84
CA TRP A 229 8.31 -15.65 -0.47
C TRP A 229 9.54 -15.77 0.43
N LYS A 230 10.68 -16.26 -0.10
CA LYS A 230 11.94 -16.28 0.66
C LYS A 230 12.34 -14.86 1.10
N ILE A 231 12.30 -13.90 0.18
CA ILE A 231 12.69 -12.51 0.42
C ILE A 231 11.68 -11.82 1.34
N PHE A 232 10.38 -11.98 1.07
CA PHE A 232 9.30 -11.47 1.91
C PHE A 232 9.42 -11.96 3.35
N ASN A 233 9.63 -13.26 3.56
CA ASN A 233 9.78 -13.84 4.90
C ASN A 233 11.01 -13.27 5.62
N SER A 234 12.13 -13.05 4.93
CA SER A 234 13.28 -12.36 5.51
C SER A 234 12.94 -10.91 5.92
N LEU A 235 12.31 -10.12 5.04
CA LEU A 235 11.86 -8.75 5.34
C LEU A 235 10.90 -8.69 6.54
N ASN A 236 9.80 -9.44 6.47
CA ASN A 236 8.72 -9.45 7.44
C ASN A 236 9.16 -10.01 8.82
N SER A 237 10.30 -10.70 8.88
CA SER A 237 10.90 -11.14 10.14
C SER A 237 11.66 -10.03 10.87
N LEU A 238 12.12 -9.00 10.17
CA LEU A 238 12.88 -7.88 10.73
C LEU A 238 11.92 -6.81 11.23
N GLU A 239 12.30 -6.07 12.27
CA GLU A 239 11.65 -4.80 12.55
C GLU A 239 12.01 -3.81 11.42
N LEU A 240 11.08 -2.93 11.04
CA LEU A 240 11.39 -1.84 10.11
C LEU A 240 11.62 -0.54 10.89
N LYS A 241 12.87 -0.37 11.35
CA LYS A 241 13.41 0.89 11.88
C LYS A 241 14.34 1.53 10.84
N SER A 242 14.88 2.71 11.13
CA SER A 242 15.72 3.43 10.18
C SER A 242 16.92 2.57 9.74
N LEU A 243 17.11 2.46 8.42
CA LEU A 243 18.29 1.82 7.83
C LEU A 243 19.54 2.71 7.95
N GLU A 244 19.40 3.96 8.42
CA GLU A 244 20.51 4.89 8.63
C GLU A 244 21.17 4.70 10.01
N GLU A 245 20.55 3.95 10.93
CA GLU A 245 21.07 3.68 12.27
C GLU A 245 22.05 2.47 12.25
N PRO A 246 23.38 2.66 12.38
CA PRO A 246 24.32 1.55 12.20
C PRO A 246 24.20 0.53 13.34
N LEU A 247 24.00 1.00 14.58
CA LEU A 247 23.78 0.14 15.75
C LEU A 247 22.54 -0.75 15.59
N TYR A 248 21.47 -0.22 14.97
CA TYR A 248 20.29 -0.98 14.65
C TYR A 248 20.58 -2.08 13.62
N LEU A 249 21.24 -1.74 12.51
CA LEU A 249 21.62 -2.68 11.46
C LEU A 249 22.55 -3.79 11.97
N PHE A 250 23.59 -3.45 12.74
CA PHE A 250 24.46 -4.45 13.37
C PHE A 250 23.67 -5.34 14.34
N GLY A 251 22.80 -4.75 15.16
CA GLY A 251 21.93 -5.49 16.09
C GLY A 251 20.99 -6.47 15.39
N GLN A 252 20.42 -6.09 14.24
CA GLN A 252 19.62 -7.01 13.42
C GLN A 252 20.48 -8.10 12.78
N PHE A 253 21.66 -7.76 12.24
CA PHE A 253 22.55 -8.75 11.63
C PHE A 253 22.97 -9.83 12.63
N PHE A 254 23.31 -9.48 13.87
CA PHE A 254 23.63 -10.48 14.91
C PHE A 254 22.42 -11.31 15.35
N LYS A 255 21.20 -10.75 15.32
CA LYS A 255 19.96 -11.48 15.68
C LYS A 255 19.45 -12.40 14.56
N LYS A 256 19.59 -11.97 13.29
CA LYS A 256 19.00 -12.60 12.09
C LYS A 256 19.96 -12.58 10.90
N PRO A 257 21.14 -13.22 11.02
CA PRO A 257 22.18 -13.13 9.99
C PRO A 257 21.78 -13.76 8.66
N LEU A 258 21.00 -14.85 8.68
CA LEU A 258 20.58 -15.56 7.46
C LEU A 258 19.59 -14.72 6.63
N GLU A 259 18.69 -14.01 7.31
CA GLU A 259 17.73 -13.10 6.73
C GLU A 259 18.43 -11.86 6.18
N CYS A 260 19.31 -11.23 6.97
CA CYS A 260 20.10 -10.09 6.49
C CYS A 260 21.00 -10.45 5.29
N LEU A 261 21.67 -11.60 5.30
CA LEU A 261 22.47 -12.08 4.15
C LEU A 261 21.59 -12.41 2.94
N THR A 262 20.40 -12.97 3.16
CA THR A 262 19.42 -13.21 2.08
C THR A 262 19.01 -11.89 1.43
N LEU A 263 18.67 -10.86 2.21
CA LEU A 263 18.31 -9.55 1.69
C LEU A 263 19.48 -8.88 0.97
N ALA A 264 20.69 -8.90 1.54
CA ALA A 264 21.90 -8.36 0.91
C ALA A 264 22.19 -9.02 -0.45
N TYR A 265 21.96 -10.33 -0.59
CA TYR A 265 22.11 -11.04 -1.87
C TYR A 265 21.11 -10.59 -2.94
N TYR A 266 19.86 -10.28 -2.56
CA TYR A 266 18.82 -9.85 -3.51
C TYR A 266 18.74 -8.32 -3.72
N LEU A 267 19.37 -7.52 -2.84
CA LEU A 267 19.41 -6.06 -2.93
C LEU A 267 19.87 -5.51 -4.31
N PRO A 268 20.93 -6.03 -4.97
CA PRO A 268 21.33 -5.56 -6.29
C PRO A 268 20.56 -6.21 -7.46
N GLN A 269 19.56 -7.06 -7.21
CA GLN A 269 18.84 -7.81 -8.24
C GLN A 269 17.44 -7.21 -8.52
N ASN A 270 16.97 -7.32 -9.76
CA ASN A 270 15.64 -6.89 -10.20
C ASN A 270 14.69 -8.08 -10.42
N ALA A 271 13.39 -7.82 -10.40
CA ALA A 271 12.36 -8.84 -10.55
C ALA A 271 12.37 -9.54 -11.92
N GLY A 272 12.67 -8.79 -12.99
CA GLY A 272 12.66 -9.29 -14.37
C GLY A 272 13.75 -10.33 -14.64
N ASP A 273 14.97 -10.10 -14.18
CA ASP A 273 16.07 -11.05 -14.32
C ASP A 273 15.85 -12.30 -13.46
N ILE A 274 15.26 -12.15 -12.26
CA ILE A 274 14.87 -13.31 -11.43
C ILE A 274 13.76 -14.11 -12.11
N ALA A 275 12.73 -13.46 -12.67
CA ALA A 275 11.66 -14.14 -13.41
C ALA A 275 12.22 -14.89 -14.63
N ARG A 276 13.07 -14.26 -15.45
CA ARG A 276 13.64 -14.84 -16.68
C ARG A 276 14.62 -16.00 -16.42
N LYS A 277 15.13 -16.19 -15.19
CA LYS A 277 15.85 -17.42 -14.79
C LYS A 277 14.93 -18.64 -14.82
N PHE A 278 13.64 -18.47 -14.51
CA PHE A 278 12.69 -19.57 -14.29
C PHE A 278 11.58 -19.66 -15.33
N ILE A 279 11.18 -18.54 -15.93
CA ILE A 279 10.04 -18.39 -16.85
C ILE A 279 10.55 -17.96 -18.24
N LYS A 280 9.98 -18.53 -19.31
CA LYS A 280 10.32 -18.22 -20.72
C LYS A 280 9.14 -17.69 -21.54
N ASP A 281 7.91 -18.02 -21.15
CA ASP A 281 6.69 -17.53 -21.79
C ASP A 281 6.58 -16.00 -21.73
N GLN A 282 6.42 -15.37 -22.91
CA GLN A 282 6.42 -13.90 -23.01
C GLN A 282 5.12 -13.26 -22.51
N GLN A 283 3.98 -13.97 -22.54
CA GLN A 283 2.73 -13.45 -21.97
C GLN A 283 2.78 -13.49 -20.44
N LEU A 284 3.32 -14.57 -19.86
CA LEU A 284 3.53 -14.64 -18.41
C LEU A 284 4.57 -13.60 -17.94
N LEU A 285 5.66 -13.40 -18.68
CA LEU A 285 6.62 -12.33 -18.37
C LEU A 285 6.00 -10.93 -18.52
N SER A 286 5.10 -10.72 -19.48
CA SER A 286 4.33 -9.45 -19.61
C SER A 286 3.38 -9.23 -18.43
N PHE A 287 2.80 -10.30 -17.86
CA PHE A 287 2.04 -10.22 -16.63
C PHE A 287 2.93 -9.84 -15.43
N ILE A 288 4.14 -10.41 -15.31
CA ILE A 288 5.10 -9.98 -14.27
C ILE A 288 5.55 -8.52 -14.47
N ASP A 289 5.72 -8.06 -15.71
CA ASP A 289 5.99 -6.64 -16.01
C ASP A 289 4.80 -5.74 -15.59
N ALA A 290 3.55 -6.17 -15.78
CA ALA A 290 2.35 -5.45 -15.36
C ALA A 290 2.19 -5.41 -13.83
N GLU A 291 2.43 -6.53 -13.14
CA GLU A 291 2.52 -6.60 -11.68
C GLU A 291 3.56 -5.61 -11.14
N CYS A 292 4.77 -5.61 -11.73
CA CYS A 292 5.84 -4.69 -11.36
C CYS A 292 5.48 -3.21 -11.60
N PHE A 293 4.76 -2.92 -12.69
CA PHE A 293 4.32 -1.57 -13.01
C PHE A 293 3.32 -1.02 -11.99
N ILE A 294 2.38 -1.84 -11.49
CA ILE A 294 1.44 -1.42 -10.43
C ILE A 294 2.18 -1.06 -9.14
N VAL A 295 3.24 -1.80 -8.79
CA VAL A 295 3.92 -1.66 -7.49
C VAL A 295 5.12 -0.72 -7.48
N SER A 296 5.66 -0.36 -8.65
CA SER A 296 6.89 0.46 -8.75
C SER A 296 6.93 1.39 -9.97
N THR A 297 5.83 1.53 -10.71
CA THR A 297 5.68 2.39 -11.91
C THR A 297 6.70 2.16 -13.04
N VAL A 298 7.41 1.04 -12.98
CA VAL A 298 8.41 0.58 -13.95
C VAL A 298 8.25 -0.92 -14.20
N ASN A 299 8.80 -1.41 -15.30
CA ASN A 299 8.75 -2.83 -15.63
C ASN A 299 9.61 -3.70 -14.68
N ALA A 300 9.51 -5.02 -14.78
CA ALA A 300 10.17 -5.95 -13.87
C ALA A 300 11.70 -5.83 -13.91
N LEU A 301 12.29 -5.52 -15.07
CA LEU A 301 13.74 -5.31 -15.22
C LEU A 301 14.27 -4.08 -14.46
N LYS A 302 13.40 -3.12 -14.12
CA LYS A 302 13.76 -1.93 -13.33
C LYS A 302 13.22 -1.96 -11.89
N THR A 303 12.41 -2.96 -11.55
CA THR A 303 11.82 -3.11 -10.22
C THR A 303 12.77 -3.90 -9.32
N PRO A 304 13.25 -3.35 -8.18
CA PRO A 304 14.08 -4.09 -7.24
C PRO A 304 13.38 -5.36 -6.76
N MET A 305 14.10 -6.48 -6.70
CA MET A 305 13.50 -7.77 -6.32
C MET A 305 12.90 -7.72 -4.91
N ILE A 306 13.49 -6.94 -4.00
CA ILE A 306 12.99 -6.70 -2.65
C ILE A 306 11.60 -6.03 -2.68
N ASN A 307 11.43 -4.96 -3.47
CA ASN A 307 10.15 -4.24 -3.58
C ASN A 307 9.06 -5.12 -4.20
N ALA A 308 9.40 -5.86 -5.28
CA ALA A 308 8.49 -6.83 -5.87
C ALA A 308 8.09 -7.89 -4.83
N SER A 309 9.06 -8.54 -4.18
CA SER A 309 8.79 -9.59 -3.18
C SER A 309 7.90 -9.11 -2.04
N MET A 310 8.10 -7.88 -1.57
CA MET A 310 7.26 -7.27 -0.56
C MET A 310 5.79 -7.24 -0.99
N VAL A 311 5.48 -6.63 -2.14
CA VAL A 311 4.08 -6.41 -2.56
C VAL A 311 3.43 -7.66 -3.19
N LEU A 312 4.22 -8.49 -3.90
CA LEU A 312 3.74 -9.75 -4.48
C LEU A 312 3.35 -10.78 -3.41
N CYS A 313 3.94 -10.74 -2.21
CA CYS A 313 3.62 -11.65 -1.12
C CYS A 313 2.72 -11.04 -0.03
N ASP A 314 2.87 -9.75 0.32
CA ASP A 314 2.06 -9.13 1.39
C ASP A 314 0.56 -9.14 1.06
N ARG A 315 0.21 -8.99 -0.23
CA ARG A 315 -1.18 -9.11 -0.72
C ARG A 315 -1.87 -10.43 -0.36
N HIS A 316 -1.10 -11.48 -0.08
CA HIS A 316 -1.58 -12.80 0.30
C HIS A 316 -1.35 -13.09 1.80
N PHE A 317 -0.30 -12.51 2.39
CA PHE A 317 0.02 -12.68 3.80
C PHE A 317 -0.87 -11.82 4.71
N GLY A 318 -0.84 -10.50 4.49
CA GLY A 318 -1.67 -9.53 5.20
C GLY A 318 -2.99 -9.22 4.50
N GLY A 319 -3.06 -9.48 3.19
CA GLY A 319 -4.22 -9.16 2.37
C GLY A 319 -4.27 -7.69 1.96
N ILE A 320 -5.03 -7.41 0.91
CA ILE A 320 -5.53 -6.06 0.67
C ILE A 320 -6.88 -5.92 1.39
N ASN A 321 -7.07 -4.80 2.10
CA ASN A 321 -8.22 -4.60 2.98
C ASN A 321 -8.70 -3.14 2.90
N TYR A 322 -9.94 -2.92 2.47
CA TYR A 322 -10.49 -1.59 2.26
C TYR A 322 -11.12 -1.03 3.54
N PRO A 323 -10.72 0.16 4.04
CA PRO A 323 -11.26 0.72 5.28
C PRO A 323 -12.73 1.13 5.14
N VAL A 324 -13.53 0.83 6.16
CA VAL A 324 -14.93 1.25 6.22
C VAL A 324 -14.99 2.77 6.32
N GLY A 325 -15.68 3.40 5.37
CA GLY A 325 -15.72 4.87 5.22
C GLY A 325 -14.71 5.44 4.21
N GLY A 326 -13.86 4.61 3.60
CA GLY A 326 -12.89 5.03 2.59
C GLY A 326 -11.53 5.41 3.16
N VAL A 327 -10.56 5.61 2.26
CA VAL A 327 -9.13 5.75 2.60
C VAL A 327 -8.87 7.00 3.44
N GLY A 328 -9.63 8.07 3.18
CA GLY A 328 -9.61 9.28 4.01
C GLY A 328 -9.89 9.03 5.50
N GLY A 329 -10.60 7.95 5.84
CA GLY A 329 -10.86 7.54 7.23
C GLY A 329 -9.57 7.31 8.03
N ILE A 330 -8.49 6.82 7.40
CA ILE A 330 -7.19 6.58 8.06
C ILE A 330 -6.63 7.91 8.58
N ALA A 331 -6.65 8.95 7.75
CA ALA A 331 -6.13 10.26 8.11
C ALA A 331 -6.97 10.94 9.19
N VAL A 332 -8.30 10.79 9.12
CA VAL A 332 -9.23 11.29 10.15
C VAL A 332 -9.00 10.58 11.48
N SER A 333 -8.87 9.25 11.51
CA SER A 333 -8.57 8.51 12.74
C SER A 333 -7.23 8.90 13.36
N LEU A 334 -6.17 9.05 12.55
CA LEU A 334 -4.87 9.50 13.05
C LEU A 334 -4.93 10.94 13.59
N ALA A 335 -5.66 11.85 12.93
CA ALA A 335 -5.84 13.22 13.41
C ALA A 335 -6.65 13.28 14.72
N ASN A 336 -7.70 12.47 14.87
CA ASN A 336 -8.49 12.38 16.10
C ASN A 336 -7.64 11.82 17.25
N GLY A 337 -6.94 10.70 17.02
CA GLY A 337 -6.05 10.10 18.01
C GLY A 337 -4.88 11.02 18.40
N LEU A 338 -4.38 11.88 17.48
CA LEU A 338 -3.41 12.92 17.81
C LEU A 338 -3.98 13.93 18.82
N VAL A 339 -5.22 14.39 18.61
CA VAL A 339 -5.89 15.35 19.51
C VAL A 339 -6.19 14.72 20.86
N GLU A 340 -6.61 13.45 20.89
CA GLU A 340 -6.81 12.69 22.13
C GLU A 340 -5.52 12.50 22.96
N LYS A 341 -4.33 12.60 22.33
CA LYS A 341 -3.02 12.64 23.01
C LYS A 341 -2.61 14.04 23.49
N GLY A 342 -3.49 15.04 23.46
CA GLY A 342 -3.21 16.41 23.90
C GLY A 342 -2.31 17.19 22.94
N SER A 343 -2.26 16.79 21.67
CA SER A 343 -1.63 17.54 20.57
C SER A 343 -2.69 18.28 19.75
N ALA A 344 -2.28 19.14 18.82
CA ALA A 344 -3.19 20.00 18.06
C ALA A 344 -3.03 19.81 16.54
N ILE A 345 -4.12 20.03 15.81
CA ILE A 345 -4.11 20.24 14.36
C ILE A 345 -4.81 21.56 14.03
N ARG A 346 -4.27 22.31 13.07
CA ARG A 346 -4.85 23.56 12.56
C ARG A 346 -5.03 23.42 11.05
N TYR A 347 -6.27 23.46 10.60
CA TYR A 347 -6.66 23.48 9.20
C TYR A 347 -6.67 24.93 8.67
N LYS A 348 -6.59 25.10 7.34
CA LYS A 348 -6.41 26.41 6.67
C LYS A 348 -5.12 27.15 7.07
N ALA A 349 -4.16 26.45 7.65
CA ALA A 349 -2.85 26.96 8.08
C ALA A 349 -1.83 26.79 6.94
N ASN A 350 -1.61 27.83 6.15
CA ASN A 350 -0.70 27.77 4.99
C ASN A 350 0.68 28.27 5.41
N VAL A 351 1.51 27.37 5.94
CA VAL A 351 2.90 27.68 6.29
C VAL A 351 3.61 28.35 5.11
N THR A 352 4.08 29.58 5.34
CA THR A 352 4.81 30.39 4.35
C THR A 352 6.31 30.38 4.62
N ASN A 353 6.72 30.34 5.89
CA ASN A 353 8.12 30.38 6.30
C ASN A 353 8.36 29.49 7.52
N VAL A 354 9.53 28.83 7.53
CA VAL A 354 10.10 28.19 8.73
C VAL A 354 11.10 29.19 9.33
N ILE A 355 10.92 29.55 10.59
CA ILE A 355 11.73 30.55 11.28
C ILE A 355 12.93 29.84 11.92
N LEU A 356 14.14 30.34 11.61
CA LEU A 356 15.40 29.75 12.07
C LEU A 356 16.14 30.70 13.01
N GLU A 357 16.65 30.16 14.11
CA GLU A 357 17.64 30.82 14.98
C GLU A 357 18.91 29.98 15.02
N ASN A 358 20.09 30.59 14.78
CA ASN A 358 21.38 29.91 14.76
C ASN A 358 21.40 28.62 13.88
N GLY A 359 20.68 28.66 12.76
CA GLY A 359 20.55 27.51 11.84
C GLY A 359 19.59 26.40 12.28
N LYS A 360 18.83 26.59 13.37
CA LYS A 360 17.86 25.62 13.90
C LYS A 360 16.44 26.17 13.79
N ALA A 361 15.48 25.32 13.40
CA ALA A 361 14.08 25.71 13.36
C ALA A 361 13.52 25.92 14.78
N VAL A 362 12.84 27.05 14.99
CA VAL A 362 12.23 27.41 16.28
C VAL A 362 10.72 27.63 16.19
N SER A 363 10.20 28.05 15.03
CA SER A 363 8.77 28.30 14.81
C SER A 363 8.43 28.35 13.31
N SER A 364 7.18 28.65 12.95
CA SER A 364 6.72 28.79 11.56
C SER A 364 5.56 29.79 11.50
N SER A 365 5.44 30.53 10.39
CA SER A 365 4.31 31.44 10.13
C SER A 365 3.38 30.84 9.07
N TYR A 366 2.06 30.90 9.30
CA TYR A 366 1.05 30.11 8.58
C TYR A 366 -0.32 30.78 8.43
#